data_AF-A0A9Q0JLB1-F1
#
_entry.id   AF-A0A9Q0JLB1-F1
#
_cell.length_a   1.000
_cell.length_b   1.000
_cell.length_c   1.000
_cell.angle_alpha   90.00
_cell.angle_beta   90.00
_cell.angle_gamma   90.00
#
_symmetry.space_group_name_H-M   'P 1'
#
loop_
_entity.id
_entity.type
_entity.pdbx_description
1 polymer ?
#
loop_
_entity_poly.entity_id
_entity_poly.type
_entity_poly.pdbx_seq_one_letter_code
_entity_poly.pdbx_strand_id
1 'polypeptide(L)'
;MADEKVAEKVKDAANNGMLRLVLLFIAGLVVLIGFLIFLVWLILQPKKPEFILQDITLYSLNITQPNYLTTSLQVTLTTKNPNAKVGISYEKVDVFASYHNQQITDRCNDGVSGFTLDPNQSTTLQVNSFWSGRVWGRTNCTQDPSGKFTCATGDCNSSSIECFGKEGASPLTVAEFHMNHSRQGFDFFDVTLANGFNIPMLVQPQGGLFGQGNCSATGCVPDMNSWCPPEVRVVGNDGVTTVACQSACQAFGTPEYCCSGEYDSRESCKPSSYSEILKNACPRARTFAYDDDWTSTFTCAGADYVITFCPTNPFGSLYGSESKPSFGEEISNSEPTSFDSGIEPSSDESIPILSTSHGIASRYYSLQSSSTMSGAIILQLLAIISTFL
;
A
#
# COMPACT_ATOMS: atom_id res chain seq x y z
N MET A 1 -19.14 59.88 -31.05
CA MET A 1 -19.66 59.44 -29.72
C MET A 1 -21.04 58.77 -29.78
N ALA A 2 -21.88 59.03 -30.81
CA ALA A 2 -23.18 58.36 -30.95
C ALA A 2 -23.09 56.95 -31.57
N ASP A 3 -22.22 56.74 -32.56
CA ASP A 3 -22.11 55.45 -33.25
C ASP A 3 -21.48 54.33 -32.40
N GLU A 4 -20.60 54.69 -31.47
CA GLU A 4 -19.97 53.74 -30.52
C GLU A 4 -21.00 53.18 -29.53
N LYS A 5 -21.94 54.01 -29.06
CA LYS A 5 -23.04 53.60 -28.17
C LYS A 5 -24.07 52.69 -28.86
N VAL A 6 -24.20 52.78 -30.18
CA VAL A 6 -25.11 51.92 -30.96
C VAL A 6 -24.48 50.55 -31.19
N ALA A 7 -23.18 50.50 -31.51
CA ALA A 7 -22.45 49.25 -31.67
C ALA A 7 -22.39 48.43 -30.36
N GLU A 8 -22.23 49.09 -29.21
CA GLU A 8 -22.24 48.47 -27.88
C GLU A 8 -23.63 47.86 -27.54
N LYS A 9 -24.72 48.60 -27.79
CA LYS A 9 -26.10 48.09 -27.59
C LYS A 9 -26.45 46.90 -28.49
N VAL A 10 -25.94 46.87 -29.71
CA VAL A 10 -26.17 45.75 -30.64
C VAL A 10 -25.39 44.50 -30.20
N LYS A 11 -24.18 44.68 -29.66
CA LYS A 11 -23.33 43.61 -29.12
C LYS A 11 -23.94 42.96 -27.87
N ASP A 12 -24.52 43.76 -26.97
CA ASP A 12 -25.18 43.28 -25.74
C ASP A 12 -26.48 42.53 -26.04
N ALA A 13 -27.25 42.98 -27.05
CA ALA A 13 -28.47 42.29 -27.49
C ALA A 13 -28.17 40.93 -28.14
N ALA A 14 -27.09 40.83 -28.93
CA ALA A 14 -26.65 39.58 -29.54
C ALA A 14 -26.12 38.57 -28.51
N ASN A 15 -25.40 39.05 -27.49
CA ASN A 15 -24.85 38.20 -26.43
C ASN A 15 -25.94 37.58 -25.54
N ASN A 16 -27.01 38.33 -25.26
CA ASN A 16 -28.17 37.83 -24.51
C ASN A 16 -28.99 36.77 -25.28
N GLY A 17 -29.05 36.86 -26.60
CA GLY A 17 -29.69 35.84 -27.46
C GLY A 17 -28.88 34.54 -27.50
N MET A 18 -27.55 34.66 -27.63
CA MET A 18 -26.64 33.53 -27.63
C MET A 18 -26.59 32.81 -26.28
N LEU A 19 -26.56 33.57 -25.17
CA LEU A 19 -26.60 33.01 -23.81
C LEU A 19 -27.89 32.22 -23.55
N ARG A 20 -29.04 32.72 -23.99
CA ARG A 20 -30.33 31.99 -23.86
C ARG A 20 -30.35 30.68 -24.64
N LEU A 21 -29.78 30.66 -25.85
CA LEU A 21 -29.67 29.43 -26.65
C LEU A 21 -28.75 28.41 -25.98
N VAL A 22 -27.63 28.86 -25.40
CA VAL A 22 -26.71 27.99 -24.64
C VAL A 22 -27.38 27.42 -23.40
N LEU A 23 -28.14 28.24 -22.64
CA LEU A 23 -28.87 27.78 -21.46
C LEU A 23 -29.96 26.76 -21.79
N LEU A 24 -30.70 26.96 -22.89
CA LEU A 24 -31.70 25.98 -23.36
C LEU A 24 -31.06 24.67 -23.80
N PHE A 25 -29.91 24.74 -24.46
CA PHE A 25 -29.15 23.57 -24.85
C PHE A 25 -28.66 22.77 -23.63
N ILE A 26 -28.10 23.45 -22.62
CA ILE A 26 -27.67 22.84 -21.37
C ILE A 26 -28.86 22.21 -20.64
N ALA A 27 -29.99 22.91 -20.54
CA ALA A 27 -31.20 22.38 -19.91
C ALA A 27 -31.69 21.11 -20.62
N GLY A 28 -31.69 21.09 -21.96
CA GLY A 28 -32.02 19.90 -22.74
C GLY A 28 -31.07 18.73 -22.50
N LEU A 29 -29.77 19.02 -22.37
CA LEU A 29 -28.74 18.00 -22.10
C LEU A 29 -28.89 17.42 -20.69
N VAL A 30 -29.20 18.24 -19.68
CA VAL A 30 -29.50 17.79 -18.32
C VAL A 30 -30.73 16.88 -18.29
N VAL A 31 -31.79 17.24 -19.01
CA VAL A 31 -33.01 16.41 -19.12
C VAL A 31 -32.71 15.09 -19.81
N LEU A 32 -31.91 15.10 -20.88
CA LEU A 32 -31.49 13.90 -21.59
C LEU A 32 -30.67 12.96 -20.70
N ILE A 33 -29.68 13.49 -19.98
CA ILE A 33 -28.87 12.71 -19.03
C ILE A 33 -29.75 12.14 -17.92
N GLY A 34 -30.65 12.94 -17.35
CA GLY A 34 -31.59 12.48 -16.32
C GLY A 34 -32.49 11.35 -16.82
N PHE A 35 -32.96 11.43 -18.06
CA PHE A 35 -33.75 10.37 -18.68
C PHE A 35 -32.93 9.09 -18.89
N LEU A 36 -31.68 9.20 -19.35
CA LEU A 36 -30.79 8.04 -19.50
C LEU A 36 -30.49 7.39 -18.15
N ILE A 37 -30.21 8.17 -17.11
CA ILE A 37 -30.01 7.67 -15.74
C ILE A 37 -31.28 6.97 -15.25
N PHE A 38 -32.44 7.55 -15.49
CA PHE A 38 -33.73 6.95 -15.13
C PHE A 38 -33.97 5.62 -15.85
N LEU A 39 -33.68 5.54 -17.15
CA LEU A 39 -33.76 4.28 -17.90
C LEU A 39 -32.80 3.24 -17.37
N VAL A 40 -31.54 3.60 -17.10
CA VAL A 40 -30.54 2.70 -16.52
C VAL A 40 -31.01 2.20 -15.15
N TRP A 41 -31.54 3.08 -14.30
CA TRP A 41 -32.10 2.71 -13.00
C TRP A 41 -33.30 1.74 -13.13
N LEU A 42 -34.20 1.99 -14.08
CA LEU A 42 -35.37 1.15 -14.36
C LEU A 42 -34.95 -0.24 -14.88
N ILE A 43 -33.87 -0.32 -15.67
CA ILE A 43 -33.32 -1.57 -16.20
C ILE A 43 -32.60 -2.37 -15.11
N LEU A 44 -31.79 -1.71 -14.27
CA LEU A 44 -30.93 -2.36 -13.28
C LEU A 44 -31.69 -2.75 -11.99
N GLN A 45 -32.73 -2.00 -11.61
CA GLN A 45 -33.52 -2.20 -10.37
C GLN A 45 -32.65 -2.62 -9.18
N PRO A 46 -31.67 -1.79 -8.77
CA PRO A 46 -30.70 -2.17 -7.77
C PRO A 46 -31.38 -2.47 -6.43
N LYS A 47 -31.26 -3.71 -5.98
CA LYS A 47 -31.65 -4.19 -4.66
C LYS A 47 -30.46 -4.14 -3.72
N LYS A 48 -30.71 -3.85 -2.45
CA LYS A 48 -29.66 -3.88 -1.42
C LYS A 48 -29.14 -5.33 -1.23
N PRO A 49 -27.83 -5.54 -1.04
CA PRO A 49 -27.30 -6.84 -0.62
C PRO A 49 -27.87 -7.25 0.74
N GLU A 50 -28.10 -8.54 0.92
CA GLU A 50 -28.55 -9.14 2.17
C GLU A 50 -27.35 -9.70 2.92
N PHE A 51 -27.15 -9.27 4.16
CA PHE A 51 -26.13 -9.79 5.07
C PHE A 51 -26.83 -10.59 6.16
N ILE A 52 -26.53 -11.89 6.23
CA ILE A 52 -27.13 -12.81 7.17
C ILE A 52 -26.05 -13.32 8.10
N LEU A 53 -26.21 -13.03 9.38
CA LEU A 53 -25.39 -13.62 10.43
C LEU A 53 -25.83 -15.06 10.62
N GLN A 54 -25.00 -16.01 10.18
CA GLN A 54 -25.37 -17.42 10.17
C GLN A 54 -25.09 -18.08 11.52
N ASP A 55 -23.93 -17.78 12.11
CA ASP A 55 -23.55 -18.30 13.42
C ASP A 55 -22.57 -17.35 14.12
N ILE A 56 -22.63 -17.33 15.46
CA ILE A 56 -21.62 -16.72 16.32
C ILE A 56 -21.20 -17.78 17.34
N THR A 57 -19.95 -18.24 17.23
CA THR A 57 -19.38 -19.17 18.20
C THR A 57 -18.38 -18.42 19.09
N LEU A 58 -18.54 -18.53 20.40
CA LEU A 58 -17.63 -17.99 21.41
C LEU A 58 -16.70 -19.11 21.89
N TYR A 59 -15.41 -18.99 21.59
CA TYR A 59 -14.39 -20.01 21.91
C TYR A 59 -13.79 -19.83 23.30
N SER A 60 -13.62 -18.59 23.73
CA SER A 60 -13.07 -18.28 25.04
C SER A 60 -13.64 -16.96 25.55
N LEU A 61 -13.94 -16.92 26.84
CA LEU A 61 -14.24 -15.70 27.60
C LEU A 61 -13.41 -15.78 28.87
N ASN A 62 -12.42 -14.91 29.02
CA ASN A 62 -11.56 -14.88 30.19
C ASN A 62 -11.49 -13.45 30.77
N ILE A 63 -11.85 -13.34 32.05
CA ILE A 63 -11.86 -12.10 32.82
C ILE A 63 -10.65 -12.16 33.75
N THR A 64 -9.56 -11.49 33.39
CA THR A 64 -8.32 -11.48 34.19
C THR A 64 -8.11 -10.11 34.80
N GLN A 65 -8.35 -10.02 36.12
CA GLN A 65 -8.23 -8.80 36.95
C GLN A 65 -9.14 -7.64 36.44
N PRO A 66 -9.39 -6.56 37.21
CA PRO A 66 -10.72 -5.94 37.24
C PRO A 66 -11.19 -5.22 35.97
N ASN A 67 -10.41 -5.17 34.88
CA ASN A 67 -10.75 -4.40 33.68
C ASN A 67 -10.38 -5.04 32.33
N TYR A 68 -9.88 -6.29 32.27
CA TYR A 68 -9.56 -6.93 30.97
C TYR A 68 -10.48 -8.13 30.70
N LEU A 69 -11.16 -8.06 29.56
CA LEU A 69 -12.06 -9.10 29.07
C LEU A 69 -11.48 -9.61 27.75
N THR A 70 -10.86 -10.79 27.77
CA THR A 70 -10.32 -11.43 26.56
C THR A 70 -11.37 -12.39 26.01
N THR A 71 -11.71 -12.24 24.73
CA THR A 71 -12.75 -13.05 24.08
C THR A 71 -12.33 -13.46 22.67
N SER A 72 -12.44 -14.75 22.36
CA SER A 72 -12.29 -15.26 20.99
C SER A 72 -13.68 -15.59 20.42
N LEU A 73 -14.02 -14.96 19.29
CA LEU A 73 -15.28 -15.13 18.58
C LEU A 73 -15.00 -15.54 17.13
N GLN A 74 -15.70 -16.54 16.64
CA GLN A 74 -15.82 -16.79 15.21
C GLN A 74 -17.21 -16.41 14.75
N VAL A 75 -17.26 -15.57 13.72
CA VAL A 75 -18.49 -15.07 13.13
C VAL A 75 -18.61 -15.63 11.72
N THR A 76 -19.69 -16.37 11.46
CA THR A 76 -20.00 -16.85 10.11
C THR A 76 -21.01 -15.88 9.49
N LEU A 77 -20.56 -15.10 8.52
CA LEU A 77 -21.39 -14.14 7.78
C LEU A 77 -21.67 -14.65 6.37
N THR A 78 -22.94 -14.72 6.01
CA THR A 78 -23.38 -15.07 4.65
C THR A 78 -23.89 -13.83 3.94
N THR A 79 -23.25 -13.48 2.83
CA THR A 79 -23.66 -12.36 1.97
C THR A 79 -24.44 -12.89 0.76
N LYS A 80 -25.62 -12.36 0.51
CA LYS A 80 -26.44 -12.70 -0.65
C LYS A 80 -26.67 -11.45 -1.48
N ASN A 81 -26.34 -11.53 -2.76
CA ASN A 81 -26.63 -10.47 -3.73
C ASN A 81 -27.96 -10.77 -4.44
N PRO A 82 -29.05 -10.05 -4.14
CA PRO A 82 -30.34 -10.27 -4.79
C PRO A 82 -30.43 -9.64 -6.20
N ASN A 83 -29.37 -9.00 -6.70
CA ASN A 83 -29.32 -8.42 -8.04
C ASN A 83 -28.92 -9.47 -9.07
N ALA A 84 -29.82 -9.80 -9.99
CA ALA A 84 -29.55 -10.75 -11.07
C ALA A 84 -28.68 -10.16 -12.21
N LYS A 85 -28.48 -8.83 -12.24
CA LYS A 85 -27.81 -8.11 -13.35
C LYS A 85 -26.52 -7.39 -12.95
N VAL A 86 -26.16 -7.39 -11.66
CA VAL A 86 -25.02 -6.63 -11.12
C VAL A 86 -24.27 -7.53 -10.16
N GLY A 87 -22.98 -7.77 -10.40
CA GLY A 87 -22.07 -8.43 -9.46
C GLY A 87 -21.55 -7.44 -8.41
N ILE A 88 -21.30 -7.91 -7.19
CA ILE A 88 -20.69 -7.12 -6.11
C ILE A 88 -19.43 -7.86 -5.67
N SER A 89 -18.28 -7.21 -5.79
CA SER A 89 -17.00 -7.68 -5.27
C SER A 89 -16.69 -6.92 -3.98
N TYR A 90 -16.28 -7.63 -2.95
CA TYR A 90 -15.83 -7.05 -1.68
C TYR A 90 -14.33 -7.27 -1.55
N GLU A 91 -13.55 -6.20 -1.44
CA GLU A 91 -12.10 -6.30 -1.22
C GLU A 91 -11.78 -6.53 0.26
N LYS A 92 -12.57 -5.92 1.15
CA LYS A 92 -12.44 -6.08 2.61
C LYS A 92 -13.81 -6.00 3.27
N VAL A 93 -14.05 -6.85 4.28
CA VAL A 93 -15.26 -6.83 5.12
C VAL A 93 -14.83 -6.74 6.59
N ASP A 94 -15.08 -5.60 7.23
CA ASP A 94 -14.80 -5.39 8.64
C ASP A 94 -16.04 -5.79 9.48
N VAL A 95 -15.85 -6.70 10.44
CA VAL A 95 -16.90 -7.15 11.36
C VAL A 95 -16.46 -6.85 12.78
N PHE A 96 -17.32 -6.15 13.54
CA PHE A 96 -17.08 -5.86 14.94
C PHE A 96 -18.34 -6.06 15.77
N ALA A 97 -18.18 -6.38 17.05
CA ALA A 97 -19.27 -6.39 18.03
C ALA A 97 -19.21 -5.11 18.88
N SER A 98 -20.38 -4.59 19.24
CA SER A 98 -20.53 -3.41 20.09
C SER A 98 -21.51 -3.66 21.24
N TYR A 99 -21.21 -3.13 22.42
CA TYR A 99 -22.07 -3.13 23.61
C TYR A 99 -22.21 -1.69 24.14
N HIS A 100 -23.44 -1.22 24.41
CA HIS A 100 -23.73 0.18 24.79
C HIS A 100 -23.08 1.24 23.87
N ASN A 101 -23.14 1.03 22.55
CA ASN A 101 -22.48 1.88 21.54
C ASN A 101 -20.94 1.94 21.66
N GLN A 102 -20.32 1.09 22.48
CA GLN A 102 -18.88 0.93 22.56
C GLN A 102 -18.49 -0.37 21.85
N GLN A 103 -17.57 -0.29 20.89
CA GLN A 103 -17.02 -1.49 20.25
C GLN A 103 -16.29 -2.35 21.30
N ILE A 104 -16.67 -3.62 21.40
CA ILE A 104 -16.14 -4.58 22.39
C ILE A 104 -15.25 -5.66 21.78
N THR A 105 -15.33 -5.85 20.46
CA THR A 105 -14.30 -6.62 19.76
C THR A 105 -13.10 -5.70 19.56
N ASP A 106 -11.97 -6.07 20.14
CA ASP A 106 -10.68 -5.67 19.57
C ASP A 106 -10.76 -5.97 18.07
N ARG A 107 -10.44 -4.99 17.22
CA ARG A 107 -10.21 -5.29 15.81
C ARG A 107 -9.21 -6.44 15.82
N CYS A 108 -9.60 -7.64 15.41
CA CYS A 108 -8.79 -8.85 15.59
C CYS A 108 -7.36 -8.57 15.10
N ASN A 109 -6.45 -8.27 16.04
CA ASN A 109 -5.12 -7.71 15.81
C ASN A 109 -5.01 -6.62 14.71
N ASP A 110 -5.70 -5.49 14.86
CA ASP A 110 -4.98 -4.23 14.55
C ASP A 110 -4.05 -3.99 15.75
N GLY A 111 -2.99 -4.81 15.82
CA GLY A 111 -1.95 -4.65 16.83
C GLY A 111 -1.41 -3.22 16.83
N VAL A 112 -0.69 -2.87 17.88
CA VAL A 112 0.06 -1.61 18.00
C VAL A 112 0.61 -1.20 16.63
N SER A 113 0.02 -0.16 16.04
CA SER A 113 0.30 0.30 14.66
C SER A 113 1.44 1.32 14.63
N GLY A 114 2.00 1.63 15.80
CA GLY A 114 3.26 2.30 15.97
C GLY A 114 3.63 2.41 17.44
N PHE A 115 4.91 2.23 17.74
CA PHE A 115 5.47 2.32 19.08
C PHE A 115 6.89 2.89 19.01
N THR A 116 7.40 3.31 20.16
CA THR A 116 8.80 3.69 20.32
C THR A 116 9.61 2.46 20.71
N LEU A 117 10.75 2.28 20.05
CA LEU A 117 11.71 1.25 20.38
C LEU A 117 13.06 1.93 20.62
N ASP A 118 13.52 1.96 21.86
CA ASP A 118 14.83 2.50 22.22
C ASP A 118 15.95 1.57 21.73
N PRO A 119 17.20 2.06 21.60
CA PRO A 119 18.33 1.22 21.20
C PRO A 119 18.45 -0.04 22.08
N ASN A 120 18.57 -1.21 21.44
CA ASN A 120 18.61 -2.54 22.07
C ASN A 120 17.32 -2.99 22.77
N GLN A 121 16.24 -2.23 22.68
CA GLN A 121 14.93 -2.68 23.14
C GLN A 121 14.31 -3.64 22.11
N SER A 122 13.48 -4.56 22.61
CA SER A 122 12.67 -5.45 21.79
C SER A 122 11.24 -5.42 22.26
N THR A 123 10.29 -5.63 21.35
CA THR A 123 8.89 -5.86 21.67
C THR A 123 8.37 -7.02 20.83
N THR A 124 7.30 -7.66 21.29
CA THR A 124 6.64 -8.76 20.58
C THR A 124 5.24 -8.32 20.18
N LEU A 125 4.93 -8.45 18.91
CA LEU A 125 3.59 -8.22 18.36
C LEU A 125 2.97 -9.56 18.02
N GLN A 126 1.71 -9.74 18.41
CA GLN A 126 0.93 -10.91 18.03
C GLN A 126 0.12 -10.54 16.79
N VAL A 127 0.22 -11.36 15.74
CA VAL A 127 -0.54 -11.20 14.50
C VAL A 127 -1.46 -12.41 14.29
N ASN A 128 -2.51 -12.24 13.49
CA ASN A 128 -3.39 -13.35 13.13
C ASN A 128 -2.64 -14.32 12.19
N SER A 129 -2.98 -15.61 12.23
CA SER A 129 -2.45 -16.62 11.31
C SER A 129 -2.81 -16.37 9.85
N PHE A 130 -3.77 -15.51 9.53
CA PHE A 130 -4.10 -15.07 8.16
C PHE A 130 -3.80 -13.57 7.91
N TRP A 131 -2.81 -13.03 8.62
CA TRP A 131 -2.46 -11.62 8.51
C TRP A 131 -1.66 -11.31 7.24
N SER A 132 -1.95 -10.19 6.61
CA SER A 132 -1.10 -9.58 5.58
C SER A 132 -0.79 -8.15 5.98
N GLY A 133 0.47 -7.75 5.91
CA GLY A 133 0.83 -6.40 6.29
C GLY A 133 2.30 -6.08 6.13
N ARG A 134 2.63 -4.86 6.57
CA ARG A 134 3.92 -4.20 6.35
C ARG A 134 4.45 -3.68 7.67
N VAL A 135 5.76 -3.80 7.86
CA VAL A 135 6.47 -3.25 9.02
C VAL A 135 7.64 -2.39 8.52
N TRP A 136 7.78 -1.19 9.07
CA TRP A 136 8.88 -0.27 8.73
C TRP A 136 9.35 0.53 9.95
N GLY A 137 10.55 1.08 9.85
CA GLY A 137 11.14 1.93 10.88
C GLY A 137 10.97 3.41 10.56
N ARG A 138 10.61 4.21 11.56
CA ARG A 138 10.63 5.68 11.50
C ARG A 138 11.87 6.20 12.21
N THR A 139 12.51 7.25 11.67
CA THR A 139 13.75 7.80 12.23
C THR A 139 13.66 9.32 12.43
N ASN A 140 14.48 9.85 13.34
CA ASN A 140 14.51 11.25 13.73
C ASN A 140 13.12 11.82 14.02
N CYS A 141 12.37 11.10 14.87
CA CYS A 141 11.04 11.51 15.29
C CYS A 141 11.11 12.54 16.42
N THR A 142 10.21 13.51 16.38
CA THR A 142 10.06 14.54 17.41
C THR A 142 8.59 14.70 17.76
N GLN A 143 8.33 15.09 19.01
CA GLN A 143 7.02 15.52 19.46
C GLN A 143 7.09 16.99 19.84
N ASP A 144 6.28 17.82 19.19
CA ASP A 144 6.22 19.24 19.51
C ASP A 144 5.44 19.49 20.82
N PRO A 145 5.48 20.71 21.40
CA PRO A 145 4.76 21.03 22.62
C PRO A 145 3.23 20.91 22.52
N SER A 146 2.67 20.85 21.30
CA SER A 146 1.25 20.62 21.06
C SER A 146 0.88 19.12 21.08
N GLY A 147 1.87 18.25 21.22
CA GLY A 147 1.72 16.80 21.21
C GLY A 147 1.79 16.18 19.81
N LYS A 148 2.06 16.97 18.76
CA LYS A 148 2.15 16.48 17.38
C LYS A 148 3.44 15.70 17.20
N PHE A 149 3.31 14.44 16.79
CA PHE A 149 4.43 13.56 16.50
C PHE A 149 4.75 13.55 15.00
N THR A 150 6.02 13.76 14.64
CA THR A 150 6.49 13.78 13.24
C THR A 150 7.89 13.18 13.13
N CYS A 151 8.17 12.47 12.04
CA CYS A 151 9.46 11.84 11.76
C CYS A 151 10.10 12.36 10.47
N ALA A 152 11.44 12.32 10.40
CA ALA A 152 12.16 12.73 9.19
C ALA A 152 12.01 11.71 8.05
N THR A 153 11.96 10.41 8.37
CA THR A 153 11.78 9.33 7.40
C THR A 153 10.68 8.37 7.85
N GLY A 154 9.91 7.82 6.91
CA GLY A 154 8.88 6.82 7.19
C GLY A 154 7.65 7.36 7.93
N ASP A 155 7.50 8.68 8.06
CA ASP A 155 6.37 9.29 8.75
C ASP A 155 5.04 8.87 8.11
N CYS A 156 4.09 8.41 8.92
CA CYS A 156 2.79 7.95 8.43
C CYS A 156 1.70 9.03 8.45
N ASN A 157 2.08 10.29 8.70
CA ASN A 157 1.18 11.46 8.70
C ASN A 157 -0.05 11.29 9.60
N SER A 158 0.08 10.50 10.68
CA SER A 158 -0.96 10.35 11.71
C SER A 158 -0.90 11.48 12.74
N SER A 159 0.21 12.21 12.82
CA SER A 159 0.52 13.15 13.92
C SER A 159 0.63 12.49 15.29
N SER A 160 0.72 11.16 15.35
CA SER A 160 0.82 10.34 16.55
C SER A 160 1.86 9.24 16.40
N ILE A 161 2.26 8.63 17.52
CA ILE A 161 3.12 7.45 17.49
C ILE A 161 2.41 6.30 16.73
N GLU A 162 1.13 6.08 16.97
CA GLU A 162 0.32 5.12 16.21
C GLU A 162 0.10 5.59 14.76
N CYS A 163 0.09 4.67 13.78
CA CYS A 163 -0.15 5.00 12.36
C CYS A 163 -1.60 4.77 11.92
N PHE A 164 -2.41 4.03 12.67
CA PHE A 164 -3.83 3.79 12.40
C PHE A 164 -4.12 3.28 10.97
N GLY A 165 -3.27 2.38 10.48
CA GLY A 165 -3.37 1.81 9.14
C GLY A 165 -2.92 2.74 8.01
N LYS A 166 -2.37 3.92 8.31
CA LYS A 166 -1.70 4.76 7.31
C LYS A 166 -0.34 4.20 6.96
N GLU A 167 0.01 4.26 5.69
CA GLU A 167 1.34 3.88 5.20
C GLU A 167 2.38 4.94 5.52
N GLY A 168 3.62 4.49 5.71
CA GLY A 168 4.77 5.38 5.87
C GLY A 168 5.10 6.10 4.56
N ALA A 169 5.49 7.37 4.66
CA ALA A 169 5.97 8.15 3.53
C ALA A 169 7.35 7.65 3.07
N SER A 170 7.43 7.32 1.78
CA SER A 170 8.68 6.92 1.12
C SER A 170 9.68 8.09 1.03
N PRO A 171 11.00 7.84 1.04
CA PRO A 171 11.65 6.52 1.01
C PRO A 171 11.62 5.73 2.32
N LEU A 172 11.33 4.42 2.23
CA LEU A 172 11.35 3.52 3.39
C LEU A 172 11.72 2.07 3.01
N THR A 173 12.53 1.44 3.86
CA THR A 173 12.75 0.00 3.86
C THR A 173 11.58 -0.70 4.56
N VAL A 174 10.98 -1.71 3.93
CA VAL A 174 9.76 -2.36 4.40
C VAL A 174 9.95 -3.86 4.50
N ALA A 175 9.51 -4.47 5.60
CA ALA A 175 9.26 -5.90 5.67
C ALA A 175 7.80 -6.18 5.31
N GLU A 176 7.56 -7.05 4.33
CA GLU A 176 6.23 -7.45 3.89
C GLU A 176 5.96 -8.89 4.31
N PHE A 177 4.71 -9.17 4.70
CA PHE A 177 4.26 -10.49 5.13
C PHE A 177 2.88 -10.80 4.57
N HIS A 178 2.70 -12.05 4.15
CA HIS A 178 1.44 -12.68 3.82
C HIS A 178 1.37 -14.05 4.49
N MET A 179 0.78 -14.10 5.69
CA MET A 179 0.72 -15.29 6.54
C MET A 179 -0.33 -16.28 6.05
N ASN A 180 0.03 -17.57 5.99
CA ASN A 180 -0.86 -18.68 5.63
C ASN A 180 -1.67 -18.42 4.33
N HIS A 181 -1.06 -17.76 3.35
CA HIS A 181 -1.73 -17.29 2.14
C HIS A 181 -1.68 -18.31 0.99
N SER A 182 -0.94 -19.41 1.15
CA SER A 182 -0.88 -20.51 0.18
C SER A 182 -1.88 -21.62 0.49
N ARG A 183 -2.30 -22.39 -0.52
CA ARG A 183 -3.11 -23.61 -0.31
C ARG A 183 -2.41 -24.67 0.56
N GLN A 184 -1.10 -24.55 0.72
CA GLN A 184 -0.25 -25.44 1.51
C GLN A 184 0.06 -24.87 2.90
N GLY A 185 -0.46 -23.68 3.22
CA GLY A 185 -0.28 -23.01 4.50
C GLY A 185 1.09 -22.35 4.70
N PHE A 186 1.69 -21.88 3.60
CA PHE A 186 2.93 -21.11 3.64
C PHE A 186 2.66 -19.63 3.92
N ASP A 187 3.56 -19.06 4.70
CA ASP A 187 3.79 -17.63 4.80
C ASP A 187 4.70 -17.20 3.65
N PHE A 188 4.43 -16.03 3.08
CA PHE A 188 5.35 -15.32 2.19
C PHE A 188 5.88 -14.08 2.89
N PHE A 189 7.18 -13.84 2.82
CA PHE A 189 7.79 -12.69 3.45
C PHE A 189 9.04 -12.24 2.70
N ASP A 190 9.36 -10.96 2.86
CA ASP A 190 10.52 -10.32 2.24
C ASP A 190 10.86 -9.00 2.93
N VAL A 191 12.02 -8.45 2.60
CA VAL A 191 12.33 -7.04 2.78
C VAL A 191 12.43 -6.39 1.40
N THR A 192 11.71 -5.28 1.20
CA THR A 192 11.68 -4.53 -0.05
C THR A 192 12.28 -3.13 0.09
N LEU A 193 13.03 -2.75 -0.94
CA LEU A 193 13.64 -1.45 -1.20
C LEU A 193 13.02 -0.78 -2.45
N ALA A 194 11.94 -1.34 -3.02
CA ALA A 194 11.28 -0.77 -4.19
C ALA A 194 10.80 0.68 -3.95
N ASN A 195 10.50 1.00 -2.70
CA ASN A 195 10.12 2.34 -2.21
C ASN A 195 11.27 3.06 -1.52
N GLY A 196 12.52 2.71 -1.85
CA GLY A 196 13.72 3.34 -1.31
C GLY A 196 14.25 2.68 -0.03
N PHE A 197 15.18 3.36 0.61
CA PHE A 197 15.89 2.91 1.80
C PHE A 197 15.96 4.04 2.83
N ASN A 198 15.76 3.71 4.11
CA ASN A 198 16.00 4.67 5.19
C ASN A 198 16.80 4.06 6.35
N ILE A 199 16.52 2.81 6.72
CA ILE A 199 17.18 2.12 7.82
C ILE A 199 17.47 0.66 7.44
N PRO A 200 18.66 0.13 7.75
CA PRO A 200 18.94 -1.29 7.56
C PRO A 200 17.95 -2.19 8.30
N MET A 201 17.56 -3.30 7.68
CA MET A 201 16.55 -4.21 8.21
C MET A 201 16.88 -5.66 7.86
N LEU A 202 16.68 -6.56 8.82
CA LEU A 202 16.76 -8.01 8.63
C LEU A 202 15.51 -8.68 9.21
N VAL A 203 14.89 -9.55 8.43
CA VAL A 203 13.82 -10.46 8.86
C VAL A 203 14.39 -11.87 8.92
N GLN A 204 14.30 -12.49 10.09
CA GLN A 204 14.79 -13.84 10.36
C GLN A 204 13.63 -14.70 10.89
N PRO A 205 13.21 -15.73 10.15
CA PRO A 205 12.31 -16.76 10.69
C PRO A 205 12.92 -17.46 11.91
N GLN A 206 12.09 -17.74 12.90
CA GLN A 206 12.40 -18.52 14.10
C GLN A 206 11.60 -19.81 14.06
N GLY A 207 12.31 -20.94 14.13
CA GLY A 207 11.69 -22.25 13.94
C GLY A 207 11.37 -22.52 12.48
N GLY A 208 10.13 -22.93 12.20
CA GLY A 208 9.69 -23.40 10.90
C GLY A 208 9.73 -24.93 10.77
N LEU A 209 8.82 -25.45 9.95
CA LEU A 209 8.73 -26.89 9.68
C LEU A 209 9.89 -27.32 8.76
N PHE A 210 10.69 -28.27 9.23
CA PHE A 210 11.84 -28.77 8.49
C PHE A 210 11.45 -29.29 7.11
N GLY A 211 12.13 -28.80 6.06
CA GLY A 211 11.88 -29.19 4.67
C GLY A 211 10.63 -28.56 4.03
N GLN A 212 9.97 -27.60 4.70
CA GLN A 212 8.83 -26.87 4.14
C GLN A 212 9.18 -25.38 3.94
N GLY A 213 9.32 -24.97 2.68
CA GLY A 213 9.63 -23.58 2.31
C GLY A 213 11.11 -23.20 2.45
N ASN A 214 11.43 -21.98 2.01
CA ASN A 214 12.76 -21.36 2.17
C ASN A 214 12.78 -20.44 3.40
N CYS A 215 12.82 -21.03 4.61
CA CYS A 215 12.84 -20.35 5.90
C CYS A 215 14.17 -19.62 6.20
N SER A 216 14.72 -18.95 5.19
CA SER A 216 15.99 -18.21 5.30
C SER A 216 15.75 -16.73 5.59
N ALA A 217 16.78 -16.05 6.11
CA ALA A 217 16.72 -14.63 6.38
C ALA A 217 16.58 -13.78 5.10
N THR A 218 15.93 -12.62 5.18
CA THR A 218 15.81 -11.63 4.10
C THR A 218 16.04 -10.24 4.65
N GLY A 219 16.61 -9.33 3.88
CA GLY A 219 17.00 -8.03 4.41
C GLY A 219 18.05 -7.28 3.61
N CYS A 220 18.30 -6.06 4.08
CA CYS A 220 19.35 -5.19 3.62
C CYS A 220 20.13 -4.70 4.85
N VAL A 221 21.31 -5.29 5.05
CA VAL A 221 22.21 -5.04 6.19
C VAL A 221 23.13 -3.82 5.98
N PRO A 222 23.76 -3.59 4.81
CA PRO A 222 24.61 -2.42 4.65
C PRO A 222 23.80 -1.12 4.71
N ASP A 223 24.42 -0.06 5.21
CA ASP A 223 23.81 1.27 5.24
C ASP A 223 23.88 1.94 3.86
N MET A 224 22.79 1.83 3.10
CA MET A 224 22.70 2.43 1.76
C MET A 224 22.70 3.96 1.79
N ASN A 225 22.42 4.61 2.91
CA ASN A 225 22.49 6.07 3.01
C ASN A 225 23.92 6.58 2.80
N SER A 226 24.91 5.80 3.24
CA SER A 226 26.34 6.11 3.06
C SER A 226 26.80 6.05 1.60
N TRP A 227 26.08 5.29 0.75
CA TRP A 227 26.41 5.07 -0.66
C TRP A 227 25.40 5.67 -1.64
N CYS A 228 24.39 6.36 -1.12
CA CYS A 228 23.28 6.87 -1.91
C CYS A 228 23.76 7.88 -2.99
N PRO A 229 23.49 7.61 -4.28
CA PRO A 229 23.84 8.52 -5.37
C PRO A 229 23.21 9.91 -5.14
N PRO A 230 23.90 11.01 -5.50
CA PRO A 230 23.40 12.36 -5.27
C PRO A 230 22.00 12.63 -5.83
N GLU A 231 21.66 11.99 -6.96
CA GLU A 231 20.42 12.21 -7.71
C GLU A 231 19.18 11.66 -6.97
N VAL A 232 19.37 10.69 -6.07
CA VAL A 232 18.29 10.00 -5.33
C VAL A 232 18.42 10.21 -3.81
N ARG A 233 19.27 11.14 -3.38
CA ARG A 233 19.57 11.36 -1.96
C ARG A 233 18.53 12.24 -1.27
N VAL A 234 18.10 11.83 -0.08
CA VAL A 234 17.35 12.70 0.84
C VAL A 234 18.29 13.20 1.93
N VAL A 235 18.42 14.52 2.03
CA VAL A 235 19.27 15.20 3.01
C VAL A 235 18.45 15.62 4.22
N GLY A 236 19.00 15.42 5.41
CA GLY A 236 18.39 15.82 6.67
C GLY A 236 18.37 17.34 6.89
N ASN A 237 17.82 17.75 8.03
CA ASN A 237 17.67 19.17 8.39
C ASN A 237 19.00 19.92 8.54
N ASP A 238 20.11 19.21 8.74
CA ASP A 238 21.46 19.79 8.80
C ASP A 238 22.03 20.16 7.44
N GLY A 239 21.36 19.75 6.34
CA GLY A 239 21.81 20.00 4.98
C GLY A 239 23.04 19.19 4.57
N VAL A 240 23.50 18.24 5.39
CA VAL A 240 24.74 17.48 5.16
C VAL A 240 24.50 15.97 5.22
N THR A 241 23.75 15.51 6.22
CA THR A 241 23.57 14.07 6.46
C THR A 241 22.54 13.49 5.50
N THR A 242 22.90 12.42 4.79
CA THR A 242 21.92 11.59 4.08
C THR A 242 21.07 10.84 5.11
N VAL A 243 19.76 11.08 5.10
CA VAL A 243 18.82 10.41 6.02
C VAL A 243 18.05 9.28 5.35
N ALA A 244 17.96 9.30 4.03
CA ALA A 244 17.32 8.24 3.24
C ALA A 244 17.80 8.27 1.78
N CYS A 245 17.55 7.18 1.06
CA CYS A 245 17.81 7.02 -0.36
C CYS A 245 16.51 6.67 -1.10
N GLN A 246 16.12 7.49 -2.06
CA GLN A 246 14.96 7.26 -2.91
C GLN A 246 15.21 6.09 -3.87
N SER A 247 14.14 5.38 -4.24
CA SER A 247 14.17 4.54 -5.42
C SER A 247 14.14 5.39 -6.69
N ALA A 248 14.55 4.81 -7.81
CA ALA A 248 14.49 5.49 -9.11
C ALA A 248 13.06 5.91 -9.48
N CYS A 249 12.05 5.11 -9.12
CA CYS A 249 10.65 5.49 -9.34
C CYS A 249 10.29 6.79 -8.63
N GLN A 250 10.71 6.95 -7.37
CA GLN A 250 10.40 8.15 -6.60
C GLN A 250 11.13 9.40 -7.12
N ALA A 251 12.37 9.22 -7.59
CA ALA A 251 13.18 10.35 -8.06
C ALA A 251 12.82 10.80 -9.47
N PHE A 252 12.48 9.87 -10.37
CA PHE A 252 12.32 10.16 -11.79
C PHE A 252 10.87 9.99 -12.29
N GLY A 253 10.06 9.18 -11.63
CA GLY A 253 8.64 9.00 -11.94
C GLY A 253 8.33 8.42 -13.32
N THR A 254 9.31 7.82 -13.99
CA THR A 254 9.10 7.26 -15.34
C THR A 254 8.39 5.91 -15.27
N PRO A 255 7.59 5.56 -16.29
CA PRO A 255 6.89 4.27 -16.33
C PRO A 255 7.83 3.06 -16.18
N GLU A 256 9.05 3.15 -16.73
CA GLU A 256 10.10 2.13 -16.65
C GLU A 256 10.52 1.88 -15.21
N TYR A 257 10.84 2.94 -14.46
CA TYR A 257 11.31 2.80 -13.07
C TYR A 257 10.18 2.44 -12.11
N CYS A 258 8.96 2.88 -12.41
CA CYS A 258 7.79 2.63 -11.59
C CYS A 258 7.01 1.37 -11.97
N CYS A 259 7.47 0.62 -12.99
CA CYS A 259 6.77 -0.55 -13.53
C CYS A 259 5.28 -0.28 -13.78
N SER A 260 4.96 0.77 -14.52
CA SER A 260 3.57 1.18 -14.78
C SER A 260 3.29 1.32 -16.27
N GLY A 261 2.01 1.34 -16.64
CA GLY A 261 1.60 1.47 -18.04
C GLY A 261 2.09 0.27 -18.88
N GLU A 262 2.89 0.54 -19.91
CA GLU A 262 3.46 -0.53 -20.76
C GLU A 262 4.48 -1.42 -20.01
N TYR A 263 4.99 -0.95 -18.87
CA TYR A 263 5.94 -1.66 -18.01
C TYR A 263 5.27 -2.37 -16.83
N ASP A 264 3.94 -2.47 -16.80
CA ASP A 264 3.21 -3.15 -15.72
C ASP A 264 3.12 -4.67 -15.93
N SER A 265 4.27 -5.30 -16.20
CA SER A 265 4.40 -6.76 -16.21
C SER A 265 5.84 -7.19 -15.92
N ARG A 266 6.04 -8.44 -15.50
CA ARG A 266 7.38 -9.01 -15.29
C ARG A 266 8.20 -9.07 -16.58
N GLU A 267 7.53 -9.23 -17.71
CA GLU A 267 8.15 -9.30 -19.02
C GLU A 267 8.62 -7.92 -19.50
N SER A 268 7.90 -6.85 -19.17
CA SER A 268 8.23 -5.50 -19.62
C SER A 268 9.04 -4.68 -18.60
N CYS A 269 8.79 -4.79 -17.29
CA CYS A 269 9.62 -4.10 -16.30
C CYS A 269 10.95 -4.82 -16.06
N LYS A 270 12.05 -4.19 -16.46
CA LYS A 270 13.41 -4.74 -16.29
C LYS A 270 14.17 -4.03 -15.18
N PRO A 271 15.17 -4.70 -14.56
CA PRO A 271 16.07 -4.05 -13.64
C PRO A 271 16.70 -2.81 -14.29
N SER A 272 16.74 -1.73 -13.52
CA SER A 272 17.51 -0.53 -13.83
C SER A 272 18.90 -0.58 -13.21
N SER A 273 19.80 0.30 -13.66
CA SER A 273 21.10 0.52 -13.01
C SER A 273 20.94 0.85 -11.51
N TYR A 274 19.90 1.58 -11.11
CA TYR A 274 19.61 1.89 -9.71
C TYR A 274 19.19 0.66 -8.91
N SER A 275 18.24 -0.14 -9.43
CA SER A 275 17.82 -1.38 -8.73
C SER A 275 18.93 -2.41 -8.69
N GLU A 276 19.79 -2.49 -9.70
CA GLU A 276 20.96 -3.38 -9.71
C GLU A 276 21.98 -2.99 -8.64
N ILE A 277 22.22 -1.69 -8.42
CA ILE A 277 23.07 -1.22 -7.32
C ILE A 277 22.52 -1.69 -5.96
N LEU A 278 21.21 -1.52 -5.76
CA LEU A 278 20.54 -2.00 -4.54
C LEU A 278 20.63 -3.53 -4.42
N LYS A 279 20.47 -4.27 -5.53
CA LYS A 279 20.48 -5.73 -5.53
C LYS A 279 21.88 -6.28 -5.25
N ASN A 280 22.91 -5.64 -5.78
CA ASN A 280 24.30 -6.01 -5.50
C ASN A 280 24.66 -5.78 -4.02
N ALA A 281 24.18 -4.69 -3.43
CA ALA A 281 24.41 -4.41 -2.01
C ALA A 281 23.55 -5.29 -1.10
N CYS A 282 22.32 -5.58 -1.51
CA CYS A 282 21.32 -6.32 -0.74
C CYS A 282 20.71 -7.46 -1.58
N PRO A 283 21.46 -8.56 -1.83
CA PRO A 283 21.04 -9.63 -2.74
C PRO A 283 19.77 -10.36 -2.31
N ARG A 284 19.44 -10.27 -1.01
CA ARG A 284 18.32 -10.97 -0.38
C ARG A 284 17.12 -10.07 -0.11
N ALA A 285 17.08 -8.90 -0.73
CA ALA A 285 15.97 -7.95 -0.66
C ALA A 285 15.36 -7.78 -2.05
N ARG A 286 14.06 -7.47 -2.10
CA ARG A 286 13.37 -7.01 -3.31
C ARG A 286 13.77 -5.57 -3.60
N THR A 287 14.16 -5.26 -4.82
CA THR A 287 14.74 -3.94 -5.19
C THR A 287 13.90 -3.13 -6.16
N PHE A 288 12.96 -3.77 -6.85
CA PHE A 288 11.93 -3.12 -7.68
C PHE A 288 10.65 -3.97 -7.67
N ALA A 289 9.57 -3.50 -8.30
CA ALA A 289 8.23 -4.09 -8.16
C ALA A 289 8.16 -5.58 -8.58
N TYR A 290 8.86 -5.95 -9.66
CA TYR A 290 8.87 -7.31 -10.21
C TYR A 290 10.17 -8.09 -9.87
N ASP A 291 10.88 -7.67 -8.81
CA ASP A 291 11.99 -8.44 -8.22
C ASP A 291 11.44 -9.49 -7.24
N ASP A 292 10.72 -10.47 -7.79
CA ASP A 292 10.03 -11.50 -7.01
C ASP A 292 10.62 -12.90 -7.26
N ASP A 293 11.92 -12.95 -7.55
CA ASP A 293 12.65 -14.21 -7.67
C ASP A 293 12.85 -14.90 -6.30
N TRP A 294 13.40 -16.12 -6.35
CA TRP A 294 13.65 -16.96 -5.17
C TRP A 294 14.74 -16.39 -4.22
N THR A 295 15.44 -15.33 -4.62
CA THR A 295 16.40 -14.60 -3.80
C THR A 295 15.78 -13.40 -3.10
N SER A 296 14.64 -12.92 -3.58
CA SER A 296 13.94 -11.73 -3.05
C SER A 296 12.69 -12.06 -2.25
N THR A 297 12.00 -13.15 -2.58
CA THR A 297 10.77 -13.56 -1.89
C THR A 297 10.97 -14.92 -1.22
N PHE A 298 10.68 -14.98 0.08
CA PHE A 298 10.93 -16.15 0.90
C PHE A 298 9.62 -16.76 1.39
N THR A 299 9.66 -18.05 1.68
CA THR A 299 8.50 -18.81 2.16
C THR A 299 8.86 -19.58 3.40
N CYS A 300 7.95 -19.65 4.38
CA CYS A 300 8.14 -20.52 5.53
C CYS A 300 6.80 -21.03 6.05
N ALA A 301 6.80 -22.15 6.76
CA ALA A 301 5.60 -22.71 7.37
C ALA A 301 5.79 -22.84 8.88
N GLY A 302 4.85 -22.31 9.65
CA GLY A 302 4.82 -22.46 11.11
C GLY A 302 6.01 -21.82 11.81
N ALA A 303 6.43 -20.63 11.36
CA ALA A 303 7.50 -19.87 11.96
C ALA A 303 6.99 -18.60 12.63
N ASP A 304 7.70 -18.17 13.67
CA ASP A 304 7.66 -16.79 14.15
C ASP A 304 8.73 -15.98 13.41
N TYR A 305 8.68 -14.64 13.48
CA TYR A 305 9.62 -13.79 12.77
C TYR A 305 10.24 -12.75 13.69
N VAL A 306 11.56 -12.56 13.56
CA VAL A 306 12.31 -11.51 14.23
C VAL A 306 12.71 -10.47 13.20
N ILE A 307 12.23 -9.23 13.39
CA ILE A 307 12.62 -8.07 12.58
C ILE A 307 13.65 -7.28 13.38
N THR A 308 14.83 -7.10 12.81
CA THR A 308 15.94 -6.36 13.42
C THR A 308 16.24 -5.12 12.60
N PHE A 309 16.13 -3.95 13.23
CA PHE A 309 16.62 -2.68 12.68
C PHE A 309 18.10 -2.53 13.00
N CYS A 310 18.88 -2.03 12.05
CA CYS A 310 20.34 -1.91 12.18
C CYS A 310 21.01 -3.22 12.65
N PRO A 311 20.77 -4.35 11.96
CA PRO A 311 21.36 -5.63 12.34
C PRO A 311 22.90 -5.51 12.31
N THR A 312 23.54 -5.97 13.39
CA THR A 312 24.98 -6.23 13.34
C THR A 312 25.19 -7.47 12.49
N ASN A 313 26.12 -7.41 11.53
CA ASN A 313 26.30 -8.44 10.50
C ASN A 313 26.40 -9.86 11.13
N PRO A 314 25.34 -10.69 11.08
CA PRO A 314 25.39 -12.06 11.60
C PRO A 314 26.10 -13.00 10.61
N PHE A 315 26.37 -12.51 9.39
CA PHE A 315 26.79 -13.28 8.22
C PHE A 315 28.18 -12.88 7.72
N GLY A 316 29.08 -12.40 8.60
CA GLY A 316 30.47 -12.06 8.26
C GLY A 316 31.31 -13.18 7.62
N SER A 317 30.76 -14.39 7.46
CA SER A 317 31.33 -15.51 6.71
C SER A 317 30.76 -15.71 5.29
N LEU A 318 29.65 -15.05 4.93
CA LEU A 318 28.99 -15.16 3.62
C LEU A 318 29.00 -13.85 2.82
N TYR A 319 29.17 -12.70 3.49
CA TYR A 319 29.31 -11.41 2.82
C TYR A 319 30.79 -11.07 2.65
N GLY A 320 31.21 -10.94 1.38
CA GLY A 320 32.47 -10.28 1.03
C GLY A 320 32.51 -8.86 1.64
N SER A 321 33.73 -8.38 1.87
CA SER A 321 34.02 -7.06 2.45
C SER A 321 33.12 -5.95 1.91
N GLU A 322 32.71 -5.02 2.77
CA GLU A 322 31.98 -3.77 2.47
C GLU A 322 32.67 -2.92 1.39
N SER A 323 32.56 -3.30 0.12
CA SER A 323 33.04 -2.52 -1.01
C SER A 323 31.87 -1.74 -1.61
N LYS A 324 32.00 -0.41 -1.66
CA LYS A 324 31.05 0.50 -2.30
C LYS A 324 30.71 0.03 -3.73
N PRO A 325 29.42 -0.11 -4.10
CA PRO A 325 29.02 -0.40 -5.48
C PRO A 325 29.46 0.74 -6.42
N SER A 326 30.09 0.40 -7.54
CA SER A 326 30.56 1.37 -8.54
C SER A 326 29.42 1.76 -9.48
N PHE A 327 29.23 3.06 -9.70
CA PHE A 327 28.32 3.61 -10.71
C PHE A 327 29.02 3.54 -12.07
N GLY A 328 28.55 2.69 -12.98
CA GLY A 328 29.06 2.61 -14.34
C GLY A 328 28.48 3.75 -15.19
N GLU A 329 29.34 4.64 -15.66
CA GLU A 329 29.02 5.63 -16.68
C GLU A 329 28.81 4.90 -18.03
N GLU A 330 27.71 5.20 -18.72
CA GLU A 330 27.35 4.57 -19.98
C GLU A 330 28.31 4.98 -21.11
N ILE A 331 28.84 4.01 -21.88
CA ILE A 331 28.91 3.94 -23.37
C ILE A 331 30.08 3.07 -23.88
N SER A 332 29.72 2.20 -24.84
CA SER A 332 30.48 1.59 -25.96
C SER A 332 30.88 0.11 -25.90
N ASN A 333 30.10 -0.69 -26.66
CA ASN A 333 30.47 -1.82 -27.52
C ASN A 333 31.62 -2.75 -27.10
N SER A 334 31.27 -3.96 -26.67
CA SER A 334 31.94 -5.19 -27.11
C SER A 334 31.05 -6.42 -26.89
N GLU A 335 30.98 -7.28 -27.91
CA GLU A 335 30.26 -8.56 -27.98
C GLU A 335 30.60 -9.57 -26.86
N PRO A 336 29.71 -10.57 -26.62
CA PRO A 336 29.80 -11.45 -25.46
C PRO A 336 30.73 -12.64 -25.70
N THR A 337 31.62 -12.92 -24.75
CA THR A 337 32.33 -14.20 -24.67
C THR A 337 31.51 -15.19 -23.83
N SER A 338 31.15 -16.30 -24.47
CA SER A 338 30.49 -17.49 -23.94
C SER A 338 31.20 -18.10 -22.73
N PHE A 339 30.45 -18.44 -21.70
CA PHE A 339 30.81 -19.52 -20.80
C PHE A 339 29.61 -20.43 -20.57
N ASP A 340 29.78 -21.68 -21.02
CA ASP A 340 28.86 -22.79 -20.97
C ASP A 340 29.02 -23.54 -19.63
N SER A 341 27.91 -23.78 -18.95
CA SER A 341 27.75 -24.96 -18.11
C SER A 341 26.26 -25.20 -17.89
N GLY A 342 25.68 -26.05 -18.73
CA GLY A 342 24.35 -26.59 -18.54
C GLY A 342 24.23 -27.47 -17.29
N ILE A 343 23.02 -27.49 -16.73
CA ILE A 343 22.28 -28.64 -16.17
C ILE A 343 20.82 -28.15 -16.03
N GLU A 344 19.90 -28.70 -16.82
CA GLU A 344 18.45 -28.69 -16.56
C GLU A 344 18.13 -29.68 -15.42
N PRO A 345 17.03 -29.46 -14.68
CA PRO A 345 15.82 -30.19 -15.08
C PRO A 345 14.54 -29.34 -15.09
N SER A 346 13.72 -29.66 -16.08
CA SER A 346 12.32 -29.31 -16.30
C SER A 346 11.38 -29.74 -15.16
N SER A 347 10.44 -28.87 -14.80
CA SER A 347 9.00 -29.12 -14.97
C SER A 347 8.18 -27.90 -14.53
N ASP A 348 7.37 -27.40 -15.47
CA ASP A 348 6.32 -26.39 -15.33
C ASP A 348 5.40 -26.61 -14.12
N GLU A 349 5.15 -25.55 -13.35
CA GLU A 349 3.80 -25.19 -12.94
C GLU A 349 3.72 -23.67 -12.71
N SER A 350 3.25 -22.96 -13.73
CA SER A 350 2.98 -21.52 -13.70
C SER A 350 1.81 -21.20 -12.75
N ILE A 351 2.07 -20.46 -11.67
CA ILE A 351 1.05 -19.87 -10.79
C ILE A 351 1.05 -18.34 -11.03
N PRO A 352 -0.10 -17.72 -11.35
CA PRO A 352 -0.17 -16.28 -11.53
C PRO A 352 -0.16 -15.61 -10.14
N ILE A 353 0.89 -14.84 -9.86
CA ILE A 353 0.95 -13.98 -8.67
C ILE A 353 0.28 -12.66 -9.05
N LEU A 354 -0.89 -12.40 -8.44
CA LEU A 354 -1.66 -11.19 -8.66
C LEU A 354 -0.94 -10.01 -7.97
N SER A 355 -0.20 -9.22 -8.75
CA SER A 355 0.26 -7.89 -8.34
C SER A 355 -0.97 -6.99 -8.21
N THR A 356 -1.28 -6.55 -6.99
CA THR A 356 -2.18 -5.41 -6.78
C THR A 356 -1.41 -4.30 -6.11
N SER A 357 -0.69 -3.51 -6.92
CA SER A 357 -0.27 -2.17 -6.57
C SER A 357 -1.41 -1.19 -6.88
N HIS A 358 -2.21 -0.77 -5.90
CA HIS A 358 -2.99 0.46 -6.00
C HIS A 358 -3.13 1.10 -4.62
N GLY A 359 -2.41 2.20 -4.42
CA GLY A 359 -2.67 3.13 -3.33
C GLY A 359 -3.89 3.99 -3.65
N ILE A 360 -4.86 4.04 -2.75
CA ILE A 360 -5.84 5.12 -2.71
C ILE A 360 -6.13 5.46 -1.23
N ALA A 361 -5.87 6.71 -0.88
CA ALA A 361 -6.28 7.31 0.38
C ALA A 361 -7.82 7.35 0.48
N SER A 362 -8.39 7.05 1.66
CA SER A 362 -9.67 7.66 2.08
C SER A 362 -9.99 7.54 3.57
N ARG A 363 -10.75 8.52 4.02
CA ARG A 363 -11.14 8.89 5.39
C ARG A 363 -12.11 7.90 6.05
N TYR A 364 -12.13 7.95 7.39
CA TYR A 364 -13.10 7.34 8.32
C TYR A 364 -14.58 7.58 7.95
N TYR A 365 -15.48 6.62 8.24
CA TYR A 365 -16.55 6.68 9.28
C TYR A 365 -17.37 5.38 9.38
N SER A 366 -18.11 5.29 10.49
CA SER A 366 -18.83 4.19 11.17
C SER A 366 -19.83 3.32 10.37
N LEU A 367 -19.99 2.08 10.86
CA LEU A 367 -21.19 1.24 10.67
C LEU A 367 -22.42 1.95 11.24
N GLN A 368 -23.13 2.64 10.36
CA GLN A 368 -24.56 2.93 10.49
C GLN A 368 -25.19 2.46 9.19
N SER A 369 -26.18 1.58 9.26
CA SER A 369 -26.97 1.20 8.09
C SER A 369 -27.89 2.36 7.68
N SER A 370 -27.32 3.48 7.25
CA SER A 370 -28.03 4.46 6.45
C SER A 370 -27.84 4.06 4.99
N SER A 371 -28.78 3.30 4.45
CA SER A 371 -28.94 3.21 3.00
C SER A 371 -29.41 4.57 2.48
N THR A 372 -28.48 5.50 2.27
CA THR A 372 -28.73 6.80 1.62
C THR A 372 -28.10 6.83 0.24
N MET A 373 -28.39 5.81 -0.58
CA MET A 373 -28.13 5.88 -2.03
C MET A 373 -28.96 6.95 -2.76
N SER A 374 -29.94 7.58 -2.08
CA SER A 374 -30.69 8.72 -2.65
C SER A 374 -30.07 10.09 -2.35
N GLY A 375 -29.07 10.22 -1.46
CA GLY A 375 -28.57 11.53 -1.01
C GLY A 375 -27.46 12.12 -1.89
N ALA A 376 -26.52 11.29 -2.35
CA ALA A 376 -25.31 11.77 -3.04
C ALA A 376 -25.58 12.32 -4.44
N ILE A 377 -26.59 11.77 -5.15
CA ILE A 377 -26.95 12.21 -6.51
C ILE A 377 -27.74 13.54 -6.47
N ILE A 378 -28.57 13.75 -5.44
CA ILE A 378 -29.35 14.98 -5.27
C ILE A 378 -28.46 16.17 -4.84
N LEU A 379 -27.43 15.92 -4.01
CA LEU A 379 -26.46 16.94 -3.59
C LEU A 379 -25.53 17.38 -4.72
N GLN A 380 -25.14 16.49 -5.63
CA GLN A 380 -24.37 16.87 -6.83
C GLN A 380 -25.19 17.70 -7.82
N LEU A 381 -26.48 17.41 -7.98
CA LEU A 381 -27.40 18.21 -8.82
C LEU A 381 -27.65 19.62 -8.23
N LEU A 382 -27.74 19.77 -6.92
CA LEU A 382 -27.89 21.09 -6.27
C LEU A 382 -26.60 21.93 -6.30
N ALA A 383 -25.43 21.30 -6.21
CA ALA A 383 -24.14 21.98 -6.33
C ALA A 383 -23.92 22.54 -7.75
N ILE A 384 -24.35 21.80 -8.78
CA ILE A 384 -24.32 22.26 -10.19
C ILE A 384 -25.31 23.40 -10.42
N ILE A 385 -26.48 23.42 -9.76
CA ILE A 385 -27.43 24.53 -9.88
C ILE A 385 -26.91 25.80 -9.16
N SER A 386 -26.18 25.66 -8.06
CA SER A 386 -25.61 26.80 -7.31
C SER A 386 -24.39 27.47 -7.98
N THR A 387 -23.78 26.82 -8.97
CA THR A 387 -22.65 27.36 -9.73
C THR A 387 -23.09 28.11 -10.99
N PHE A 388 -24.39 28.10 -11.30
CA PHE A 388 -24.99 28.75 -12.49
C PHE A 388 -26.07 29.80 -12.14
N LEU A 389 -26.31 30.10 -10.86
CA LEU A 389 -27.05 31.25 -10.34
C LEU A 389 -26.07 32.22 -9.68
#